data_AF-A0A9P7FBP3-F1
#
_entry.id   AF-A0A9P7FBP3-F1
#
_cell.length_a   1.000
_cell.length_b   1.000
_cell.length_c   1.000
_cell.angle_alpha   90.00
_cell.angle_beta   90.00
_cell.angle_gamma   90.00
#
_symmetry.space_group_name_H-M   'P 1'
#
loop_
_entity.id
_entity.type
_entity.pdbx_description
1 polymer ?
#
loop_
_entity_poly.entity_id
_entity_poly.type
_entity_poly.pdbx_seq_one_letter_code
_entity_poly.pdbx_strand_id
1 'polypeptide(L)'
;MASWIPTVAAVGMAIGPPLVYVDQAVSIVRKKDSTGFSRDVCAILLIANITRCFFWLGDHFELALLMQSILMIIAQLALLYICVRYRPRVSPENFGASSRPLSFWQWHTYAQYIEFLAGFILCSAILFLIFSRSELYVTILGFVALGLESTLPIPQLISNYKQRSLYGFRASTLLGWVGGDSFKTVYFFLQGSPLQFKVCAVFQLSVDCGMRLCISQVTTRR
;
A
#
# COMPACT_ATOMS: atom_id res chain seq x y z
N MET A 1 -21.00 28.76 12.22
CA MET A 1 -20.86 28.16 10.87
C MET A 1 -20.24 26.79 11.05
N ALA A 2 -21.01 25.72 10.82
CA ALA A 2 -20.45 24.37 10.82
C ALA A 2 -19.36 24.32 9.73
N SER A 3 -18.10 24.16 10.13
CA SER A 3 -17.02 24.01 9.17
C SER A 3 -17.15 22.61 8.58
N TRP A 4 -17.64 22.50 7.34
CA TRP A 4 -17.68 21.24 6.59
C TRP A 4 -16.27 20.74 6.22
N ILE A 5 -15.27 21.61 6.39
CA ILE A 5 -13.88 21.41 6.00
C ILE A 5 -13.25 20.17 6.67
N PRO A 6 -13.36 19.94 7.99
CA PRO A 6 -12.79 18.74 8.62
C PRO A 6 -13.49 17.46 8.18
N THR A 7 -14.82 17.50 7.96
CA THR A 7 -15.57 16.34 7.47
C THR A 7 -15.14 15.97 6.05
N VAL A 8 -15.00 16.95 5.16
CA VAL A 8 -14.51 16.74 3.79
C VAL A 8 -13.07 16.22 3.80
N ALA A 9 -12.21 16.77 4.65
CA ALA A 9 -10.84 16.28 4.82
C ALA A 9 -10.80 14.81 5.29
N ALA A 10 -11.61 14.45 6.30
CA ALA A 10 -11.71 13.08 6.81
C ALA A 10 -12.21 12.09 5.75
N VAL A 11 -13.23 12.46 4.97
CA VAL A 11 -13.72 11.65 3.85
C VAL A 11 -12.65 11.49 2.78
N GLY A 12 -11.94 12.58 2.45
CA GLY A 12 -10.82 12.57 1.52
C GLY A 12 -9.69 11.65 1.95
N MET A 13 -9.32 11.66 3.24
CA MET A 13 -8.32 10.74 3.80
C MET A 13 -8.76 9.29 3.73
N ALA A 14 -10.02 8.99 4.05
CA ALA A 14 -10.53 7.63 4.03
C ALA A 14 -10.62 7.04 2.62
N ILE A 15 -11.14 7.82 1.66
CA ILE A 15 -11.54 7.30 0.34
C ILE A 15 -10.47 7.57 -0.73
N GLY A 16 -9.70 8.66 -0.61
CA GLY A 16 -8.72 9.07 -1.60
C GLY A 16 -7.72 7.97 -1.94
N PRO A 17 -6.97 7.41 -0.97
CA PRO A 17 -5.94 6.42 -1.25
C PRO A 17 -6.46 5.15 -1.95
N PRO A 18 -7.57 4.51 -1.51
CA PRO A 18 -8.16 3.39 -2.25
C PRO A 18 -8.58 3.73 -3.69
N LEU A 19 -9.11 4.94 -3.93
CA LEU A 19 -9.55 5.36 -5.26
C LEU A 19 -8.43 5.43 -6.30
N VAL A 20 -7.19 5.72 -5.87
CA VAL A 20 -6.02 5.79 -6.77
C VAL A 20 -5.80 4.47 -7.53
N TYR A 21 -6.26 3.35 -6.97
CA TYR A 21 -6.10 2.03 -7.56
C TYR A 21 -7.25 1.61 -8.50
N VAL A 22 -8.37 2.35 -8.51
CA VAL A 22 -9.53 2.04 -9.36
C VAL A 22 -9.15 2.13 -10.84
N ASP A 23 -8.47 3.21 -11.24
CA ASP A 23 -7.98 3.39 -12.61
C ASP A 23 -7.07 2.24 -13.05
N GLN A 24 -6.22 1.77 -12.12
CA GLN A 24 -5.30 0.66 -12.39
C GLN A 24 -6.08 -0.65 -12.58
N ALA A 25 -7.04 -0.94 -11.70
CA ALA A 25 -7.91 -2.11 -11.81
C ALA A 25 -8.68 -2.11 -13.15
N VAL A 26 -9.32 -0.98 -13.50
CA VAL A 26 -10.06 -0.82 -14.76
C VAL A 26 -9.14 -1.03 -15.96
N SER A 27 -7.91 -0.53 -15.90
CA SER A 27 -6.92 -0.71 -16.95
C SER A 27 -6.56 -2.17 -17.19
N ILE A 28 -6.31 -2.93 -16.12
CA ILE A 28 -5.93 -4.34 -16.19
C ILE A 28 -7.09 -5.16 -16.76
N VAL A 29 -8.32 -4.91 -16.28
CA VAL A 29 -9.52 -5.59 -16.77
C VAL A 29 -9.75 -5.32 -18.26
N ARG A 30 -9.62 -4.05 -18.70
CA ARG A 30 -9.80 -3.67 -20.12
C ARG A 30 -8.75 -4.30 -21.02
N LYS A 31 -7.49 -4.33 -20.59
CA LYS A 31 -6.38 -4.91 -21.36
C LYS A 31 -6.31 -6.44 -21.27
N LYS A 32 -7.00 -7.04 -20.29
CA LYS A 32 -6.88 -8.45 -19.89
C LYS A 32 -5.43 -8.85 -19.62
N ASP A 33 -4.64 -7.92 -19.13
CA ASP A 33 -3.21 -8.06 -18.92
C ASP A 33 -2.78 -7.22 -17.72
N SER A 34 -2.18 -7.89 -16.72
CA SER A 34 -1.63 -7.25 -15.54
C SER A 34 -0.14 -6.89 -15.67
N THR A 35 0.45 -7.03 -16.86
CA THR A 35 1.85 -6.63 -17.13
C THR A 35 2.07 -5.16 -16.78
N GLY A 36 3.06 -4.90 -15.92
CA GLY A 36 3.50 -3.54 -15.54
C GLY A 36 3.05 -3.07 -14.15
N PHE A 37 2.06 -3.73 -13.52
CA PHE A 37 1.72 -3.49 -12.12
C PHE A 37 2.39 -4.52 -11.20
N SER A 38 3.10 -4.04 -10.18
CA SER A 38 3.73 -4.94 -9.21
C SER A 38 2.72 -5.41 -8.16
N ARG A 39 2.49 -6.74 -8.09
CA ARG A 39 1.68 -7.36 -7.02
C ARG A 39 2.28 -7.18 -5.64
N ASP A 40 3.58 -6.89 -5.55
CA ASP A 40 4.25 -6.57 -4.28
C ASP A 40 3.66 -5.30 -3.64
N VAL A 41 3.14 -4.37 -4.45
CA VAL A 41 2.41 -3.19 -3.94
C VAL A 41 1.18 -3.63 -3.15
N CYS A 42 0.41 -4.61 -3.65
CA CYS A 42 -0.71 -5.17 -2.89
C CYS A 42 -0.23 -5.85 -1.61
N ALA A 43 0.92 -6.55 -1.63
CA ALA A 43 1.49 -7.18 -0.44
C ALA A 43 1.74 -6.18 0.68
N ILE A 44 2.50 -5.14 0.36
CA ILE A 44 2.89 -4.11 1.31
C ILE A 44 1.65 -3.43 1.88
N LEU A 45 0.70 -3.05 1.04
CA LEU A 45 -0.53 -2.41 1.50
C LEU A 45 -1.39 -3.33 2.35
N LEU A 46 -1.57 -4.60 1.98
CA LEU A 46 -2.37 -5.52 2.79
C LEU A 46 -1.75 -5.73 4.16
N ILE A 47 -0.45 -6.02 4.21
CA ILE A 47 0.27 -6.23 5.48
C ILE A 47 0.27 -4.95 6.32
N ALA A 48 0.57 -3.79 5.72
CA ALA A 48 0.59 -2.50 6.40
C ALA A 48 -0.77 -2.11 6.99
N ASN A 49 -1.84 -2.21 6.21
CA ASN A 49 -3.18 -1.80 6.64
C ASN A 49 -3.78 -2.78 7.67
N ILE A 50 -3.52 -4.09 7.54
CA ILE A 50 -3.89 -5.08 8.58
C ILE A 50 -3.16 -4.77 9.89
N THR A 51 -1.84 -4.55 9.82
CA THR A 51 -1.04 -4.18 11.00
C THR A 51 -1.56 -2.88 11.62
N ARG A 52 -1.99 -1.92 10.79
CA ARG A 52 -2.57 -0.65 11.27
C ARG A 52 -3.90 -0.83 12.00
N CYS A 53 -4.74 -1.79 11.57
CA CYS A 53 -5.95 -2.13 12.32
C CYS A 53 -5.62 -2.65 13.72
N PHE A 54 -4.59 -3.49 13.87
CA PHE A 54 -4.13 -3.91 15.21
C PHE A 54 -3.50 -2.76 16.00
N PHE A 55 -2.77 -1.86 15.34
CA PHE A 55 -2.25 -0.65 15.99
C PHE A 55 -3.38 0.20 16.57
N TRP A 56 -4.48 0.38 15.83
CA TRP A 56 -5.66 1.13 16.30
C TRP A 56 -6.29 0.53 17.56
N LEU A 57 -6.32 -0.81 17.67
CA LEU A 57 -6.81 -1.49 18.87
C LEU A 57 -5.95 -1.19 20.11
N GLY A 58 -4.65 -0.97 19.92
CA GLY A 58 -3.71 -0.64 21.00
C GLY A 58 -3.70 0.85 21.34
N ASP A 59 -3.70 1.72 20.33
CA ASP A 59 -3.74 3.17 20.47
C ASP A 59 -4.70 3.78 19.44
N HIS A 60 -5.79 4.38 19.94
CA HIS A 60 -6.88 4.85 19.10
C HIS A 60 -6.51 6.16 18.42
N PHE A 61 -6.17 6.08 17.13
CA PHE A 61 -6.04 7.24 16.26
C PHE A 61 -7.36 7.54 15.52
N GLU A 62 -7.38 8.62 14.73
CA GLU A 62 -8.57 9.12 14.05
C GLU A 62 -9.30 8.05 13.22
N LEU A 63 -10.64 7.99 13.37
CA LEU A 63 -11.50 7.01 12.69
C LEU A 63 -11.36 7.07 11.16
N ALA A 64 -11.09 8.25 10.59
CA ALA A 64 -10.88 8.42 9.16
C ALA A 64 -9.74 7.54 8.62
N LEU A 65 -8.64 7.41 9.37
CA LEU A 65 -7.48 6.59 9.00
C LEU A 65 -7.75 5.09 9.20
N LEU A 66 -8.62 4.73 10.16
CA LEU A 66 -9.08 3.35 10.32
C LEU A 66 -9.95 2.97 9.12
N MET A 67 -10.89 3.84 8.73
CA MET A 67 -11.72 3.63 7.55
C MET A 67 -10.87 3.57 6.28
N GLN A 68 -9.85 4.43 6.15
CA GLN A 68 -8.86 4.33 5.09
C GLN A 68 -8.24 2.93 5.02
N SER A 69 -7.85 2.38 6.17
CA SER A 69 -7.17 1.09 6.24
C SER A 69 -8.10 -0.06 5.83
N ILE A 70 -9.35 -0.05 6.29
CA ILE A 70 -10.36 -1.05 5.90
C ILE A 70 -10.67 -0.97 4.40
N LEU A 71 -10.95 0.23 3.88
CA LEU A 71 -11.22 0.44 2.46
C LEU A 71 -10.02 0.06 1.59
N MET A 72 -8.81 0.34 2.06
CA MET A 72 -7.59 -0.05 1.37
C MET A 72 -7.43 -1.59 1.34
N ILE A 73 -7.67 -2.30 2.44
CA ILE A 73 -7.64 -3.77 2.45
C ILE A 73 -8.60 -4.34 1.40
N ILE A 74 -9.84 -3.84 1.36
CA ILE A 74 -10.85 -4.29 0.38
C ILE A 74 -10.37 -4.02 -1.05
N ALA A 75 -9.90 -2.79 -1.32
CA ALA A 75 -9.42 -2.41 -2.65
C ALA A 75 -8.22 -3.26 -3.09
N GLN A 76 -7.29 -3.56 -2.19
CA GLN A 76 -6.10 -4.35 -2.52
C GLN A 76 -6.38 -5.83 -2.68
N LEU A 77 -7.32 -6.41 -1.92
CA LEU A 77 -7.80 -7.77 -2.16
C LEU A 77 -8.45 -7.89 -3.56
N ALA A 78 -9.30 -6.92 -3.92
CA ALA A 78 -9.92 -6.87 -5.25
C ALA A 78 -8.88 -6.70 -6.37
N LEU A 79 -7.94 -5.77 -6.22
CA LEU A 79 -6.87 -5.55 -7.20
C LEU A 79 -5.95 -6.77 -7.33
N LEU A 80 -5.60 -7.42 -6.21
CA LEU A 80 -4.80 -8.65 -6.20
C LEU A 80 -5.52 -9.77 -6.95
N TYR A 81 -6.82 -9.96 -6.69
CA TYR A 81 -7.64 -10.93 -7.41
C TYR A 81 -7.61 -10.67 -8.93
N ILE A 82 -7.80 -9.41 -9.35
CA ILE A 82 -7.74 -9.00 -10.76
C ILE A 82 -6.35 -9.30 -11.35
N CYS A 83 -5.27 -8.97 -10.63
CA CYS A 83 -3.90 -9.25 -11.08
C CYS A 83 -3.63 -10.75 -11.24
N VAL A 84 -4.11 -11.58 -10.31
CA VAL A 84 -3.96 -13.04 -10.40
C VAL A 84 -4.79 -13.60 -11.55
N ARG A 85 -6.00 -13.05 -11.78
CA ARG A 85 -6.91 -13.50 -12.85
C ARG A 85 -6.40 -13.18 -14.26
N TYR A 86 -5.81 -12.00 -14.46
CA TYR A 86 -5.29 -11.53 -15.75
C TYR A 86 -3.77 -11.61 -15.83
N ARG A 87 -3.18 -12.61 -15.15
CA ARG A 87 -1.74 -12.85 -15.13
C ARG A 87 -1.21 -13.15 -16.54
N PRO A 88 -0.04 -12.59 -16.93
CA PRO A 88 0.60 -12.93 -18.20
C PRO A 88 0.99 -14.40 -18.27
N ARG A 89 0.83 -15.03 -19.44
CA ARG A 89 1.21 -16.43 -19.67
C ARG A 89 2.70 -16.70 -19.45
N VAL A 90 3.55 -15.72 -19.77
CA VAL A 90 5.02 -15.79 -19.63
C VAL A 90 5.53 -15.38 -18.24
N SER A 91 4.68 -15.34 -17.21
CA SER A 91 5.12 -15.00 -15.86
C SER A 91 6.07 -16.08 -15.30
N PRO A 92 7.19 -15.71 -14.63
CA PRO A 92 8.16 -16.67 -14.05
C PRO A 92 7.53 -17.73 -13.14
N GLU A 93 6.41 -17.36 -12.52
CA GLU A 93 5.63 -18.17 -11.59
C GLU A 93 4.85 -19.29 -12.27
N ASN A 94 4.53 -19.13 -13.56
CA ASN A 94 3.90 -20.19 -14.34
C ASN A 94 4.92 -21.28 -14.71
N PHE A 95 6.22 -20.96 -14.66
CA PHE A 95 7.32 -21.88 -14.94
C PHE A 95 7.99 -22.41 -13.66
N GLY A 96 7.47 -22.06 -12.48
CA GLY A 96 8.08 -22.42 -11.20
C GLY A 96 9.47 -21.80 -10.95
N ALA A 97 9.87 -20.83 -11.77
CA ALA A 97 11.17 -20.19 -11.72
C ALA A 97 11.10 -18.90 -10.91
N SER A 98 10.93 -19.02 -9.59
CA SER A 98 11.03 -17.87 -8.69
C SER A 98 12.41 -17.85 -8.04
N SER A 99 13.12 -16.72 -8.14
CA SER A 99 14.40 -16.51 -7.44
C SER A 99 14.21 -16.11 -5.98
N ARG A 100 12.96 -16.02 -5.52
CA ARG A 100 12.61 -15.53 -4.17
C ARG A 100 12.50 -16.69 -3.20
N PRO A 101 13.00 -16.56 -1.96
CA PRO A 101 12.74 -17.55 -0.92
C PRO A 101 11.24 -17.81 -0.80
N LEU A 102 10.85 -19.09 -0.83
CA LEU A 102 9.47 -19.57 -0.73
C LEU A 102 8.50 -19.01 -1.78
N SER A 103 9.00 -18.45 -2.90
CA SER A 103 8.16 -17.72 -3.87
C SER A 103 7.26 -16.66 -3.21
N PHE A 104 7.77 -15.97 -2.20
CA PHE A 104 6.98 -15.02 -1.40
C PHE A 104 6.23 -14.03 -2.30
N TRP A 105 4.90 -13.98 -2.10
CA TRP A 105 3.96 -13.14 -2.84
C TRP A 105 3.92 -13.34 -4.37
N GLN A 106 4.43 -14.49 -4.83
CA GLN A 106 4.50 -14.91 -6.23
C GLN A 106 3.75 -16.24 -6.44
N TRP A 107 2.81 -16.54 -5.55
CA TRP A 107 2.02 -17.76 -5.54
C TRP A 107 1.07 -17.87 -6.74
N HIS A 108 0.72 -19.09 -7.12
CA HIS A 108 -0.06 -19.35 -8.33
C HIS A 108 -1.55 -19.03 -8.14
N THR A 109 -2.11 -19.45 -7.02
CA THR A 109 -3.55 -19.37 -6.75
C THR A 109 -3.86 -18.25 -5.77
N TYR A 110 -4.96 -17.53 -6.00
CA TYR A 110 -5.43 -16.48 -5.08
C TYR A 110 -5.64 -16.98 -3.64
N ALA A 111 -6.09 -18.23 -3.47
CA ALA A 111 -6.25 -18.88 -2.18
C ALA A 111 -4.98 -18.85 -1.31
N GLN A 112 -3.79 -19.06 -1.91
CA GLN A 112 -2.52 -19.05 -1.18
C GLN A 112 -2.22 -17.67 -0.57
N TYR A 113 -2.63 -16.59 -1.24
CA TYR A 113 -2.51 -15.24 -0.69
C TYR A 113 -3.47 -15.04 0.50
N ILE A 114 -4.70 -15.54 0.41
CA ILE A 114 -5.68 -15.46 1.49
C ILE A 114 -5.25 -16.31 2.70
N GLU A 115 -4.74 -17.52 2.48
CA GLU A 115 -4.19 -18.38 3.54
C GLU A 115 -3.04 -17.69 4.28
N PHE A 116 -2.11 -17.08 3.54
CA PHE A 116 -1.04 -16.30 4.14
C PHE A 116 -1.58 -15.13 4.97
N LEU A 117 -2.53 -14.36 4.43
CA LEU A 117 -3.13 -13.23 5.15
C LEU A 117 -3.90 -13.67 6.39
N ALA A 118 -4.63 -14.79 6.33
CA ALA A 118 -5.32 -15.36 7.47
C ALA A 118 -4.33 -15.80 8.56
N GLY A 119 -3.23 -16.47 8.16
CA GLY A 119 -2.15 -16.83 9.07
C GLY A 119 -1.45 -15.62 9.69
N PHE A 120 -1.23 -14.56 8.89
CA PHE A 120 -0.69 -13.29 9.37
C PHE A 120 -1.62 -12.63 10.39
N ILE A 121 -2.91 -12.51 10.09
CA ILE A 121 -3.92 -11.97 11.02
C ILE A 121 -3.96 -12.78 12.31
N LEU A 122 -3.95 -14.11 12.23
CA LEU A 122 -3.96 -14.98 13.41
C LEU A 122 -2.71 -14.78 14.27
N CYS A 123 -1.53 -14.76 13.65
CA CYS A 123 -0.27 -14.51 14.34
C CYS A 123 -0.25 -13.12 14.99
N SER A 124 -0.64 -12.08 14.25
CA SER A 124 -0.76 -10.72 14.77
C SER A 124 -1.76 -10.63 15.92
N ALA A 125 -2.89 -11.33 15.85
CA ALA A 125 -3.88 -11.38 16.94
C ALA A 125 -3.31 -12.04 18.19
N ILE A 126 -2.61 -13.17 18.06
CA ILE A 126 -1.94 -13.84 19.19
C ILE A 126 -0.92 -12.91 19.83
N LEU A 127 -0.04 -12.31 19.03
CA LEU A 127 0.97 -11.36 19.52
C LEU A 127 0.32 -10.15 20.20
N PHE A 128 -0.75 -9.62 19.62
CA PHE A 128 -1.49 -8.50 20.20
C PHE A 128 -2.11 -8.87 21.55
N LEU A 129 -2.77 -10.03 21.66
CA LEU A 129 -3.36 -10.47 22.93
C LEU A 129 -2.30 -10.65 24.03
N ILE A 130 -1.10 -11.12 23.69
CA ILE A 130 0.00 -11.30 24.65
C ILE A 130 0.65 -9.96 25.05
N PHE A 131 0.92 -9.09 24.08
CA PHE A 131 1.75 -7.90 24.26
C PHE A 131 1.00 -6.56 24.28
N SER A 132 -0.34 -6.56 24.14
CA SER A 132 -1.17 -5.34 24.07
C SER A 132 -0.97 -4.37 25.24
N ARG A 133 -0.64 -4.88 26.44
CA ARG A 133 -0.40 -4.04 27.62
C ARG A 133 0.94 -3.29 27.59
N SER A 134 1.84 -3.61 26.65
CA SER A 134 3.14 -2.98 26.51
C SER A 134 3.08 -1.80 25.53
N GLU A 135 3.30 -0.58 26.03
CA GLU A 135 3.37 0.62 25.19
C GLU A 135 4.46 0.55 24.12
N LEU A 136 5.58 -0.11 24.45
CA LEU A 136 6.68 -0.33 23.49
C LEU A 136 6.21 -1.19 22.31
N TYR A 137 5.44 -2.25 22.58
CA TYR A 137 4.91 -3.11 21.53
C TYR A 137 3.95 -2.32 20.62
N VAL A 138 3.00 -1.58 21.20
CA VAL A 138 2.05 -0.76 20.43
C VAL A 138 2.77 0.32 19.62
N THR A 139 3.81 0.93 20.18
CA THR A 139 4.64 1.92 19.47
C THR A 139 5.37 1.31 18.28
N ILE A 140 6.03 0.16 18.46
CA ILE A 140 6.71 -0.56 17.38
C ILE A 140 5.70 -0.98 16.31
N LEU A 141 4.53 -1.48 16.72
CA LEU A 141 3.46 -1.88 15.81
C LEU A 141 3.01 -0.72 14.91
N GLY A 142 2.85 0.48 15.48
CA GLY A 142 2.54 1.69 14.71
C GLY A 142 3.64 2.06 13.70
N PHE A 143 4.90 2.03 14.12
CA PHE A 143 6.04 2.27 13.22
C PHE A 143 6.16 1.23 12.11
N VAL A 144 5.89 -0.04 12.40
CA VAL A 144 5.88 -1.11 11.37
C VAL A 144 4.74 -0.88 10.39
N ALA A 145 3.52 -0.59 10.87
CA ALA A 145 2.35 -0.38 10.01
C ALA A 145 2.52 0.82 9.06
N LEU A 146 3.02 1.94 9.57
CA LEU A 146 3.22 3.16 8.79
C LEU A 146 4.51 3.13 7.98
N GLY A 147 5.57 2.52 8.51
CA GLY A 147 6.84 2.32 7.82
C GLY A 147 6.69 1.41 6.60
N LEU A 148 5.93 0.32 6.71
CA LEU A 148 5.62 -0.53 5.56
C LEU A 148 4.86 0.26 4.48
N GLU A 149 3.81 1.01 4.82
CA GLU A 149 3.09 1.85 3.85
C GLU A 149 4.04 2.86 3.17
N SER A 150 4.99 3.43 3.92
CA SER A 150 5.94 4.40 3.37
C SER A 150 6.92 3.79 2.35
N THR A 151 7.09 2.46 2.34
CA THR A 151 7.94 1.75 1.37
C THR A 151 7.20 1.34 0.09
N LEU A 152 5.91 1.64 -0.01
CA LEU A 152 5.04 1.26 -1.12
C LEU A 152 5.56 1.62 -2.51
N PRO A 153 6.21 2.78 -2.76
CA PRO A 153 6.71 3.10 -4.09
C PRO A 153 7.93 2.23 -4.49
N ILE A 154 8.63 1.61 -3.52
CA ILE A 154 9.92 0.95 -3.76
C ILE A 154 9.79 -0.27 -4.69
N PRO A 155 8.87 -1.24 -4.50
CA PRO A 155 8.77 -2.38 -5.42
C PRO A 155 8.42 -1.95 -6.85
N GLN A 156 7.55 -0.95 -6.99
CA GLN A 156 7.17 -0.44 -8.30
C GLN A 156 8.36 0.28 -8.98
N LEU A 157 9.14 1.04 -8.21
CA LEU A 157 10.39 1.66 -8.66
C LEU A 157 11.38 0.61 -9.18
N ILE A 158 11.61 -0.45 -8.41
CA ILE A 158 12.51 -1.55 -8.78
C ILE A 158 12.02 -2.23 -10.07
N SER A 159 10.72 -2.49 -10.18
CA SER A 159 10.12 -3.09 -11.38
C SER A 159 10.34 -2.22 -12.61
N ASN A 160 10.04 -0.93 -12.53
CA ASN A 160 10.21 0.03 -13.63
C ASN A 160 11.69 0.16 -14.04
N TYR A 161 12.60 0.20 -13.06
CA TYR A 161 14.04 0.29 -13.32
C TYR A 161 14.57 -0.94 -14.06
N LYS A 162 14.17 -2.15 -13.61
CA LYS A 162 14.55 -3.42 -14.26
C LYS A 162 13.99 -3.54 -15.68
N GLN A 163 12.76 -3.10 -15.89
CA GLN A 163 12.09 -3.18 -17.20
C GLN A 163 12.50 -2.07 -18.16
N ARG A 164 13.24 -1.04 -17.69
CA ARG A 164 13.61 0.17 -18.46
C ARG A 164 12.39 0.81 -19.17
N SER A 165 11.21 0.65 -18.58
CA SER A 165 9.94 1.02 -19.17
C SER A 165 8.92 1.32 -18.09
N LEU A 166 8.03 2.27 -18.37
CA LEU A 166 6.85 2.58 -17.54
C LEU A 166 5.60 1.89 -18.09
N TYR A 167 5.77 0.93 -19.00
CA TYR A 167 4.66 0.22 -19.63
C TYR A 167 3.80 -0.47 -18.57
N GLY A 168 2.51 -0.11 -18.52
CA GLY A 168 1.53 -0.67 -17.60
C GLY A 168 1.40 0.04 -16.24
N PHE A 169 2.31 0.97 -15.91
CA PHE A 169 2.16 1.85 -14.74
C PHE A 169 1.48 3.17 -15.13
N ARG A 170 0.40 3.53 -14.44
CA ARG A 170 -0.33 4.77 -14.72
C ARG A 170 0.29 5.96 -14.00
N ALA A 171 0.56 7.04 -14.74
CA ALA A 171 1.01 8.31 -14.18
C ALA A 171 -0.04 8.91 -13.20
N SER A 172 -1.33 8.63 -13.40
CA SER A 172 -2.39 9.05 -12.45
C SER A 172 -2.22 8.43 -11.07
N THR A 173 -1.75 7.18 -10.99
CA THR A 173 -1.46 6.50 -9.73
C THR A 173 -0.34 7.19 -8.96
N LEU A 174 0.74 7.58 -9.64
CA LEU A 174 1.84 8.35 -9.04
C LEU A 174 1.38 9.73 -8.54
N LEU A 175 0.61 10.44 -9.36
CA LEU A 175 0.09 11.75 -8.96
C LEU A 175 -0.83 11.64 -7.74
N GLY A 176 -1.63 10.57 -7.68
CA GLY A 176 -2.47 10.23 -6.53
C GLY A 176 -1.65 9.97 -5.27
N TRP A 177 -0.53 9.24 -5.36
CA TRP A 177 0.37 9.02 -4.22
C TRP A 177 0.97 10.32 -3.72
N VAL A 178 1.66 11.06 -4.59
CA VAL A 178 2.32 12.32 -4.17
C VAL A 178 1.30 13.33 -3.63
N GLY A 179 0.15 13.46 -4.28
CA GLY A 179 -0.91 14.35 -3.83
C GLY A 179 -1.50 13.92 -2.48
N GLY A 180 -1.81 12.64 -2.33
CA GLY A 180 -2.34 12.07 -1.08
C GLY A 180 -1.36 12.17 0.07
N ASP A 181 -0.08 11.90 -0.16
CA ASP A 181 0.95 11.88 0.87
C ASP A 181 1.39 13.31 1.26
N SER A 182 1.37 14.25 0.32
CA SER A 182 1.49 15.68 0.63
C SER A 182 0.34 16.14 1.53
N PHE A 183 -0.90 15.77 1.18
CA PHE A 183 -2.08 16.13 1.96
C PHE A 183 -2.04 15.51 3.38
N LYS A 184 -1.75 14.22 3.50
CA LYS A 184 -1.59 13.52 4.79
C LYS A 184 -0.50 14.17 5.65
N THR A 185 0.65 14.52 5.06
CA THR A 185 1.74 15.18 5.79
C THR A 185 1.24 16.48 6.39
N VAL A 186 0.66 17.38 5.59
CA VAL A 186 0.11 18.65 6.09
C VAL A 186 -0.94 18.39 7.19
N TYR A 187 -1.83 17.43 6.97
CA TYR A 187 -2.88 17.08 7.92
C TYR A 187 -2.31 16.63 9.29
N PHE A 188 -1.32 15.74 9.31
CA PHE A 188 -0.73 15.22 10.57
C PHE A 188 0.04 16.28 11.36
N PHE A 189 0.65 17.24 10.67
CA PHE A 189 1.33 18.36 11.34
C PHE A 189 0.32 19.35 11.92
N LEU A 190 -0.76 19.65 11.21
CA LEU A 190 -1.82 20.55 11.70
C LEU A 190 -2.61 19.95 12.86
N GLN A 191 -2.93 18.65 12.82
CA GLN A 191 -3.70 17.97 13.87
C GLN A 191 -2.90 17.51 15.07
N GLY A 192 -1.58 17.77 15.09
CA GLY A 192 -0.74 17.35 16.22
C GLY A 192 -0.65 15.83 16.39
N SER A 193 -0.84 15.06 15.31
CA SER A 193 -0.89 13.59 15.34
C SER A 193 0.38 12.95 15.95
N PRO A 194 0.30 11.68 16.41
CA PRO A 194 1.43 10.97 17.01
C PRO A 194 2.68 10.96 16.14
N LEU A 195 3.85 10.84 16.77
CA LEU A 195 5.15 10.96 16.09
C LEU A 195 5.31 9.96 14.94
N GLN A 196 4.77 8.75 15.08
CA GLN A 196 4.82 7.70 14.07
C GLN A 196 4.24 8.18 12.74
N PHE A 197 3.09 8.88 12.77
CA PHE A 197 2.44 9.41 11.56
C PHE A 197 3.27 10.50 10.89
N LYS A 198 3.85 11.42 11.67
CA LYS A 198 4.65 12.53 11.13
C LYS A 198 5.94 12.05 10.48
N VAL A 199 6.70 11.19 11.17
CA VAL A 199 7.98 10.66 10.66
C VAL A 199 7.77 9.83 9.41
N CYS A 200 6.78 8.92 9.42
CA CYS A 200 6.49 8.08 8.27
C CYS A 200 5.96 8.89 7.08
N ALA A 201 5.11 9.90 7.30
CA ALA A 201 4.60 10.75 6.22
C ALA A 201 5.71 11.55 5.52
N VAL A 202 6.67 12.10 6.28
CA VAL A 202 7.85 12.78 5.71
C VAL A 202 8.70 11.80 4.91
N PHE A 203 8.94 10.60 5.45
CA PHE A 203 9.70 9.57 4.75
C PHE A 203 8.98 9.15 3.45
N GLN A 204 7.67 8.95 3.49
CA GLN A 204 6.86 8.60 2.32
C GLN A 204 6.94 9.66 1.22
N LEU A 205 6.83 10.94 1.58
CA LEU A 205 6.99 12.05 0.63
C LEU A 205 8.40 12.07 -0.01
N SER A 206 9.43 11.72 0.76
CA SER A 206 10.81 11.64 0.25
C SER A 206 10.99 10.51 -0.78
N VAL A 207 10.34 9.36 -0.56
CA VAL A 207 10.37 8.22 -1.47
C VAL A 207 9.60 8.55 -2.75
N ASP A 208 8.46 9.24 -2.64
CA ASP A 208 7.67 9.72 -3.79
C ASP A 208 8.44 10.67 -4.70
N CYS A 209 9.21 11.59 -4.11
CA CYS A 209 10.13 12.46 -4.86
C CYS A 209 11.19 11.64 -5.61
N GLY A 210 11.75 10.60 -4.97
CA GLY A 210 12.69 9.67 -5.61
C GLY A 210 12.07 8.93 -6.79
N MET A 211 10.81 8.51 -6.68
CA MET A 211 10.08 7.87 -7.77
C MET A 211 9.87 8.80 -8.97
N ARG A 212 9.50 10.07 -8.74
CA ARG A 212 9.38 11.07 -9.82
C ARG A 212 10.69 11.26 -10.57
N LEU A 213 11.82 11.32 -9.86
CA LEU A 213 13.14 11.47 -10.47
C LEU A 213 13.47 10.27 -11.38
N CYS A 214 13.21 9.05 -10.91
CA CYS A 214 13.45 7.85 -11.71
C CYS A 214 12.58 7.81 -12.98
N ILE A 215 11.32 8.21 -12.87
CA ILE A 215 10.40 8.30 -14.02
C ILE A 215 10.90 9.32 -15.05
N SER A 216 11.39 10.47 -14.61
CA SER A 216 12.02 11.45 -15.49
C SER A 216 13.19 10.83 -16.25
N GLN A 217 14.09 10.11 -15.56
CA GLN A 217 15.25 9.46 -16.17
C GLN A 217 14.88 8.36 -17.20
N VAL A 218 13.80 7.60 -16.95
CA VAL A 218 13.31 6.58 -17.90
C VAL A 218 12.66 7.23 -19.12
N THR A 219 12.00 8.38 -18.94
CA THR A 219 11.32 9.10 -20.04
C THR A 219 12.32 9.82 -20.96
N THR A 220 13.37 10.43 -20.39
CA THR A 220 14.41 11.15 -21.16
C THR A 220 15.36 10.23 -21.93
N ARG A 221 15.37 8.92 -21.65
CA ARG A 221 16.18 7.92 -22.38
C ARG A 221 15.46 7.30 -23.60
N ARG A 222 14.30 7.85 -24.01
CA ARG A 222 13.65 7.58 -25.30
C ARG A 222 13.84 8.76 -26.22
#